data_AF-A0A8S2PU04-F1
#
_entry.id   AF-A0A8S2PU04-F1
#
_cell.length_a   1.000
_cell.length_b   1.000
_cell.length_c   1.000
_cell.angle_alpha   90.00
_cell.angle_beta   90.00
_cell.angle_gamma   90.00
#
_symmetry.space_group_name_H-M   'P 1'
#
loop_
_entity.id
_entity.type
_entity.pdbx_description
1 polymer ?
#
loop_
_entity_poly.entity_id
_entity_poly.type
_entity_poly.pdbx_seq_one_letter_code
_entity_poly.pdbx_strand_id
1 'polypeptide(L)'
;IGWTMILEYVISAASAARSFSSYFDSMINYSIRDIFGIFDPLSFTLCLLLTIVLVIGVRESSILNAILTVINLLVTLLVIVVGLTKVDIHNWNIKPNEIHPINNGTIISVNVGKGGFFPYGISGMLSGAATCFYAFIGFDILATTGYFSLLLSNRVCYYHLFVYCTTSIVITLMVPYFLLDKNAALSQAFLYAGYPVFSYIVSVGALLSVFGCLLVILIALPRLIYSMACDGLIFRSISYIQPKLQTPLIATIIGGLLAGLVAFIFDLSILIEMTTIGTLMAYTLVSITVLFLRYKSSHTIDEPTIQMNIVRELFLPLQSYPTVRSQRIMQYSLVVFGIIQAFV
;
A
#
# COMPACT_ATOMS: atom_id res chain seq x y z
N ILE A 1 -9.13 14.31 7.11
CA ILE A 1 -9.49 12.94 6.67
C ILE A 1 -9.90 12.93 5.20
N GLY A 2 -10.99 13.59 4.78
CA GLY A 2 -11.38 13.59 3.36
C GLY A 2 -10.27 14.08 2.39
N TRP A 3 -9.70 15.26 2.65
CA TRP A 3 -8.59 15.81 1.85
C TRP A 3 -7.33 14.93 1.86
N THR A 4 -7.00 14.32 3.00
CA THR A 4 -5.85 13.42 3.13
C THR A 4 -6.06 12.13 2.34
N MET A 5 -7.28 11.58 2.35
CA MET A 5 -7.65 10.40 1.56
C MET A 5 -7.65 10.67 0.04
N ILE A 6 -8.07 11.88 -0.40
CA ILE A 6 -7.96 12.27 -1.82
C ILE A 6 -6.49 12.24 -2.25
N LEU A 7 -5.61 12.90 -1.48
CA LEU A 7 -4.18 12.96 -1.79
C LEU A 7 -3.56 11.56 -1.79
N GLU A 8 -3.87 10.75 -0.78
CA GLU A 8 -3.46 9.34 -0.69
C GLU A 8 -3.85 8.55 -1.94
N TYR A 9 -5.11 8.62 -2.38
CA TYR A 9 -5.58 7.86 -3.53
C TYR A 9 -4.96 8.33 -4.85
N VAL A 10 -4.72 9.63 -5.01
CA VAL A 10 -4.00 10.16 -6.17
C VAL A 10 -2.56 9.62 -6.21
N ILE A 11 -1.84 9.72 -5.10
CA ILE A 11 -0.42 9.28 -5.04
C ILE A 11 -0.35 7.74 -5.14
N SER A 12 -1.33 7.02 -4.59
CA SER A 12 -1.45 5.56 -4.74
C SER A 12 -1.71 5.15 -6.19
N ALA A 13 -2.61 5.84 -6.90
CA ALA A 13 -2.81 5.61 -8.33
C ALA A 13 -1.54 5.93 -9.13
N ALA A 14 -0.86 7.02 -8.80
CA ALA A 14 0.38 7.40 -9.46
C ALA A 14 1.51 6.37 -9.25
N SER A 15 1.69 5.89 -8.00
CA SER A 15 2.67 4.85 -7.67
C SER A 15 2.37 3.53 -8.38
N ALA A 16 1.10 3.10 -8.43
CA ALA A 16 0.70 1.91 -9.17
C ALA A 16 0.99 2.05 -10.68
N ALA A 17 0.68 3.20 -11.29
CA ALA A 17 1.03 3.44 -12.70
C ALA A 17 2.55 3.37 -12.93
N ARG A 18 3.34 3.95 -12.02
CA ARG A 18 4.81 3.87 -12.04
C ARG A 18 5.35 2.46 -11.85
N SER A 19 4.75 1.68 -10.95
CA SER A 19 5.10 0.28 -10.79
C SER A 19 4.84 -0.50 -12.09
N PHE A 20 3.72 -0.25 -12.77
CA PHE A 20 3.42 -0.91 -14.03
C PHE A 20 4.51 -0.62 -15.07
N SER A 21 4.85 0.66 -15.24
CA SER A 21 5.91 1.06 -16.17
C SER A 21 7.25 0.43 -15.81
N SER A 22 7.59 0.38 -14.52
CA SER A 22 8.84 -0.22 -14.07
C SER A 22 8.94 -1.73 -14.35
N TYR A 23 7.84 -2.47 -14.13
CA TYR A 23 7.76 -3.89 -14.50
C TYR A 23 7.83 -4.08 -16.03
N PHE A 24 7.16 -3.21 -16.79
CA PHE A 24 7.19 -3.28 -18.24
C PHE A 24 8.58 -2.96 -18.81
N ASP A 25 9.24 -1.96 -18.23
CA ASP A 25 10.59 -1.55 -18.60
C ASP A 25 11.63 -2.64 -18.30
N SER A 26 11.48 -3.33 -17.16
CA SER A 26 12.29 -4.52 -16.84
C SER A 26 12.19 -5.63 -17.91
N MET A 27 11.02 -5.77 -18.56
CA MET A 27 10.86 -6.74 -19.66
C MET A 27 11.51 -6.31 -20.99
N ILE A 28 11.78 -5.01 -21.16
CA ILE A 28 12.39 -4.42 -22.37
C ILE A 28 13.82 -3.93 -22.05
N ASN A 29 14.48 -4.56 -21.08
CA ASN A 29 15.86 -4.24 -20.68
C ASN A 29 16.09 -2.76 -20.34
N TYR A 30 15.15 -2.11 -19.65
CA TYR A 30 15.26 -0.73 -19.14
C TYR A 30 15.34 0.38 -20.19
N SER A 31 14.90 0.10 -21.42
CA SER A 31 14.94 1.05 -22.54
C SER A 31 14.17 2.36 -22.30
N ILE A 32 13.07 2.32 -21.53
CA ILE A 32 12.23 3.50 -21.27
C ILE A 32 12.95 4.45 -20.31
N ARG A 33 13.55 3.90 -19.24
CA ARG A 33 14.32 4.68 -18.28
C ARG A 33 15.55 5.33 -18.90
N ASP A 34 16.20 4.65 -19.83
CA ASP A 34 17.37 5.18 -20.54
C ASP A 34 17.03 6.38 -21.45
N ILE A 35 15.82 6.41 -22.01
CA ILE A 35 15.39 7.49 -22.92
C ILE A 35 14.81 8.69 -22.17
N PHE A 36 13.96 8.46 -21.17
CA PHE A 36 13.18 9.53 -20.53
C PHE A 36 13.65 9.91 -19.12
N GLY A 37 14.59 9.16 -18.56
CA GLY A 37 15.17 9.44 -17.24
C GLY A 37 14.12 9.36 -16.13
N ILE A 38 13.90 10.48 -15.44
CA ILE A 38 12.93 10.57 -14.33
C ILE A 38 11.51 10.64 -14.85
N PHE A 39 11.26 11.29 -15.99
CA PHE A 39 9.91 11.44 -16.54
C PHE A 39 9.44 10.15 -17.20
N ASP A 40 8.17 9.79 -17.02
CA ASP A 40 7.64 8.55 -17.58
C ASP A 40 6.30 8.76 -18.30
N PRO A 41 6.36 8.88 -19.63
CA PRO A 41 5.16 9.07 -20.45
C PRO A 41 4.27 7.83 -20.50
N LEU A 42 4.78 6.63 -20.21
CA LEU A 42 4.00 5.40 -20.22
C LEU A 42 3.03 5.39 -19.04
N SER A 43 3.54 5.72 -17.83
CA SER A 43 2.71 5.84 -16.63
C SER A 43 1.58 6.87 -16.79
N PHE A 44 1.89 8.03 -17.38
CA PHE A 44 0.89 9.08 -17.66
C PHE A 44 -0.21 8.59 -18.61
N THR A 45 0.21 7.97 -19.71
CA THR A 45 -0.70 7.48 -20.76
C THR A 45 -1.59 6.37 -20.22
N LEU A 46 -1.05 5.49 -19.39
CA LEU A 46 -1.80 4.41 -18.75
C LEU A 46 -2.87 4.95 -17.80
N CYS A 47 -2.56 5.95 -16.97
CA CYS A 47 -3.54 6.63 -16.14
C CYS A 47 -4.68 7.24 -16.97
N LEU A 48 -4.37 7.94 -18.05
CA LEU A 48 -5.39 8.53 -18.92
C LEU A 48 -6.24 7.48 -19.62
N LEU A 49 -5.63 6.41 -20.13
CA LEU A 49 -6.34 5.31 -20.78
C LEU A 49 -7.33 4.66 -19.80
N LEU A 50 -6.89 4.36 -18.57
CA LEU A 50 -7.77 3.80 -17.56
C LEU A 50 -8.88 4.76 -17.15
N THR A 51 -8.58 6.06 -17.08
CA THR A 51 -9.59 7.09 -16.82
C THR A 51 -10.68 7.09 -17.90
N ILE A 52 -10.30 6.98 -19.18
CA ILE A 52 -11.23 6.87 -20.30
C ILE A 52 -12.08 5.59 -20.18
N VAL A 53 -11.46 4.46 -19.89
CA VAL A 53 -12.16 3.18 -19.69
C VAL A 53 -13.20 3.29 -18.56
N LEU A 54 -12.83 3.93 -17.44
CA LEU A 54 -13.72 4.10 -16.29
C LEU A 54 -14.88 5.06 -16.57
N VAL A 55 -14.66 6.07 -17.40
CA VAL A 55 -15.73 6.93 -17.89
C VAL A 55 -16.73 6.13 -18.74
N ILE A 56 -16.27 5.17 -19.55
CA ILE A 56 -17.11 4.36 -20.45
C ILE A 56 -17.91 3.27 -19.70
N GLY A 57 -17.44 2.74 -18.57
CA GLY A 57 -18.25 1.80 -17.80
C GLY A 57 -17.59 1.19 -16.57
N VAL A 58 -18.16 1.43 -15.39
CA VAL A 58 -17.67 0.91 -14.10
C VAL A 58 -18.17 -0.52 -13.80
N ARG A 59 -19.32 -0.93 -14.36
CA ARG A 59 -19.92 -2.25 -14.07
C ARG A 59 -19.10 -3.41 -14.65
N GLU A 60 -18.58 -3.25 -15.87
CA GLU A 60 -17.69 -4.25 -16.48
C GLU A 60 -16.32 -4.27 -15.78
N SER A 61 -15.88 -3.12 -15.26
CA SER A 61 -14.59 -2.99 -14.59
C SER A 61 -14.50 -3.83 -13.30
N SER A 62 -15.60 -4.02 -12.55
CA SER A 62 -15.58 -4.84 -11.33
C SER A 62 -15.42 -6.34 -11.61
N ILE A 63 -16.00 -6.85 -12.70
CA ILE A 63 -15.84 -8.26 -13.12
C ILE A 63 -14.40 -8.50 -13.56
N LEU A 64 -13.85 -7.60 -14.38
CA LEU A 64 -12.45 -7.66 -14.80
C LEU A 64 -11.52 -7.66 -13.58
N ASN A 65 -11.78 -6.79 -12.60
CA ASN A 65 -10.97 -6.74 -11.40
C ASN A 65 -11.05 -8.03 -10.56
N ALA A 66 -12.22 -8.65 -10.47
CA ALA A 66 -12.35 -9.95 -9.80
C ALA A 66 -11.52 -11.04 -10.48
N ILE A 67 -11.55 -11.10 -11.82
CA ILE A 67 -10.75 -12.04 -12.61
C ILE A 67 -9.26 -11.78 -12.41
N LEU A 68 -8.82 -10.52 -12.50
CA LEU A 68 -7.42 -10.12 -12.27
C LEU A 68 -6.94 -10.52 -10.87
N THR A 69 -7.80 -10.38 -9.86
CA THR A 69 -7.49 -10.76 -8.48
C THR A 69 -7.28 -12.28 -8.35
N VAL A 70 -8.13 -13.09 -8.98
CA VAL A 70 -7.97 -14.55 -8.99
C VAL A 70 -6.67 -14.96 -9.67
N ILE A 71 -6.35 -14.36 -10.83
CA ILE A 71 -5.09 -14.60 -11.53
C ILE A 71 -3.90 -14.23 -10.64
N ASN A 72 -3.95 -13.08 -9.96
CA ASN A 72 -2.89 -12.63 -9.06
C ASN A 72 -2.67 -13.60 -7.89
N LEU A 73 -3.75 -14.11 -7.29
CA LEU A 73 -3.66 -15.13 -6.24
C LEU A 73 -3.01 -16.42 -6.75
N LEU A 74 -3.32 -16.85 -7.98
CA LEU A 74 -2.70 -18.02 -8.60
C LEU A 74 -1.20 -17.80 -8.86
N VAL A 75 -0.82 -16.63 -9.40
CA VAL A 75 0.58 -16.29 -9.63
C VAL A 75 1.35 -16.24 -8.30
N THR A 76 0.77 -15.63 -7.26
CA THR A 76 1.39 -15.55 -5.93
C THR A 76 1.58 -16.94 -5.32
N LEU A 77 0.59 -17.83 -5.46
CA LEU A 77 0.71 -19.21 -5.01
C LEU A 77 1.81 -19.95 -5.78
N LEU A 78 1.90 -19.74 -7.10
CA LEU A 78 2.95 -20.31 -7.93
C LEU A 78 4.33 -19.85 -7.46
N VAL A 79 4.52 -18.56 -7.18
CA VAL A 79 5.76 -17.99 -6.63
C VAL A 79 6.16 -18.71 -5.36
N ILE A 80 5.22 -18.94 -4.44
CA ILE A 80 5.48 -19.65 -3.19
C ILE A 80 5.91 -21.10 -3.46
N VAL A 81 5.13 -21.85 -4.26
CA VAL A 81 5.40 -23.27 -4.51
C VAL A 81 6.72 -23.49 -5.24
N VAL A 82 6.99 -22.72 -6.30
CA VAL A 82 8.24 -22.86 -7.08
C VAL A 82 9.42 -22.32 -6.28
N GLY A 83 9.27 -21.19 -5.58
CA GLY A 83 10.32 -20.63 -4.76
C GLY A 83 10.77 -21.58 -3.64
N LEU A 84 9.84 -22.32 -3.02
CA LEU A 84 10.16 -23.34 -2.01
C LEU A 84 11.12 -24.44 -2.52
N THR A 85 11.15 -24.71 -3.83
CA THR A 85 12.07 -25.71 -4.40
C THR A 85 13.53 -25.26 -4.48
N LYS A 86 13.79 -23.95 -4.34
CA LYS A 86 15.12 -23.32 -4.43
C LYS A 86 15.53 -22.60 -3.16
N VAL A 87 14.85 -22.89 -2.05
CA VAL A 87 15.19 -22.34 -0.74
C VAL A 87 16.55 -22.85 -0.30
N ASP A 88 17.46 -21.92 -0.01
CA ASP A 88 18.76 -22.21 0.58
C ASP A 88 18.93 -21.41 1.88
N ILE A 89 19.05 -22.15 3.00
CA ILE A 89 19.19 -21.56 4.35
C ILE A 89 20.51 -20.78 4.47
N HIS A 90 21.50 -21.09 3.62
CA HIS A 90 22.75 -20.34 3.55
C HIS A 90 22.53 -18.85 3.28
N ASN A 91 21.48 -18.49 2.52
CA ASN A 91 21.17 -17.09 2.19
C ASN A 91 20.79 -16.24 3.43
N TRP A 92 20.37 -16.87 4.53
CA TRP A 92 20.13 -16.18 5.81
C TRP A 92 21.32 -16.23 6.77
N ASN A 93 22.38 -16.96 6.44
CA ASN A 93 23.59 -17.06 7.26
C ASN A 93 24.86 -16.66 6.50
N ILE A 94 24.70 -15.76 5.52
CA ILE A 94 25.80 -15.26 4.69
C ILE A 94 26.83 -14.59 5.60
N LYS A 95 28.06 -15.09 5.57
CA LYS A 95 29.15 -14.53 6.36
C LYS A 95 29.61 -13.20 5.74
N PRO A 96 30.09 -12.23 6.55
CA PRO A 96 30.56 -10.93 6.06
C PRO A 96 31.57 -11.02 4.90
N ASN A 97 32.39 -12.09 4.87
CA ASN A 97 33.44 -12.30 3.89
C ASN A 97 32.93 -12.65 2.48
N GLU A 98 31.68 -13.13 2.34
CA GLU A 98 31.06 -13.50 1.05
C GLU A 98 30.38 -12.31 0.35
N ILE A 99 30.29 -11.16 1.03
CA ILE A 99 29.48 -10.00 0.61
C ILE A 99 30.31 -8.98 -0.20
N HIS A 100 31.58 -9.25 -0.43
CA HIS A 100 32.46 -8.36 -1.17
C HIS A 100 32.27 -8.52 -2.69
N PRO A 101 31.78 -7.50 -3.43
CA PRO A 101 31.97 -7.48 -4.88
C PRO A 101 33.45 -7.21 -5.14
N ILE A 102 34.25 -8.27 -5.35
CA ILE A 102 35.62 -8.13 -5.83
C ILE A 102 35.54 -7.83 -7.33
N ASN A 103 35.54 -6.55 -7.69
CA ASN A 103 35.87 -6.11 -9.05
C ASN A 103 37.27 -5.50 -9.03
N ASN A 104 38.25 -6.23 -9.60
CA ASN A 104 39.58 -5.73 -9.91
C ASN A 104 40.30 -5.00 -8.76
N GLY A 105 40.24 -5.51 -7.52
CA GLY A 105 41.02 -4.99 -6.39
C GLY A 105 40.55 -3.65 -5.82
N THR A 106 39.39 -3.12 -6.23
CA THR A 106 38.78 -1.93 -5.64
C THR A 106 37.53 -2.30 -4.85
N ILE A 107 37.53 -2.00 -3.55
CA ILE A 107 36.38 -2.22 -2.67
C ILE A 107 35.37 -1.12 -3.01
N ILE A 108 34.36 -1.43 -3.84
CA ILE A 108 33.19 -0.56 -3.96
C ILE A 108 32.43 -0.71 -2.65
N SER A 109 32.52 0.32 -1.80
CA SER A 109 31.82 0.41 -0.52
C SER A 109 30.32 0.65 -0.72
N VAL A 110 29.64 -0.29 -1.37
CA VAL A 110 28.18 -0.38 -1.21
C VAL A 110 27.94 -0.82 0.23
N ASN A 111 27.09 -0.12 0.95
CA ASN A 111 26.76 -0.47 2.34
C ASN A 111 25.85 -1.71 2.33
N VAL A 112 26.44 -2.90 2.16
CA VAL A 112 25.70 -4.17 2.05
C VAL A 112 25.40 -4.79 3.42
N GLY A 113 25.72 -4.10 4.52
CA GLY A 113 25.46 -4.57 5.88
C GLY A 113 26.41 -5.68 6.34
N LYS A 114 26.11 -6.28 7.50
CA LYS A 114 26.99 -7.25 8.18
C LYS A 114 26.75 -8.72 7.75
N GLY A 115 25.88 -8.97 6.78
CA GLY A 115 25.49 -10.33 6.41
C GLY A 115 24.54 -10.99 7.41
N GLY A 116 24.09 -12.19 7.04
CA GLY A 116 23.14 -12.99 7.79
C GLY A 116 21.70 -12.49 7.74
N PHE A 117 20.89 -12.94 8.70
CA PHE A 117 19.45 -12.64 8.78
C PHE A 117 19.15 -11.16 9.09
N PHE A 118 20.09 -10.47 9.75
CA PHE A 118 19.88 -9.11 10.27
C PHE A 118 21.01 -8.14 9.84
N PRO A 119 21.17 -7.91 8.52
CA PRO A 119 22.36 -7.24 7.98
C PRO A 119 22.45 -5.75 8.36
N TYR A 120 21.32 -5.07 8.54
CA TYR A 120 21.22 -3.63 8.78
C TYR A 120 20.85 -3.24 10.22
N GLY A 121 20.77 -4.20 11.13
CA GLY A 121 20.36 -3.91 12.50
C GLY A 121 18.91 -3.43 12.62
N ILE A 122 18.56 -2.89 13.80
CA ILE A 122 17.23 -2.38 14.11
C ILE A 122 16.85 -1.18 13.23
N SER A 123 17.83 -0.36 12.86
CA SER A 123 17.62 0.82 12.01
C SER A 123 17.10 0.43 10.62
N GLY A 124 17.76 -0.53 9.96
CA GLY A 124 17.29 -1.01 8.66
C GLY A 124 15.97 -1.77 8.73
N MET A 125 15.73 -2.53 9.81
CA MET A 125 14.45 -3.19 10.04
C MET A 125 13.29 -2.18 10.15
N LEU A 126 13.47 -1.09 10.91
CA LEU A 126 12.44 -0.06 11.05
C LEU A 126 12.21 0.69 9.74
N SER A 127 13.27 1.04 9.00
CA SER A 127 13.16 1.69 7.70
C SER A 127 12.45 0.79 6.67
N GLY A 128 12.79 -0.50 6.63
CA GLY A 128 12.11 -1.49 5.78
C GLY A 128 10.66 -1.74 6.19
N ALA A 129 10.36 -1.76 7.49
CA ALA A 129 8.98 -1.89 7.96
C ALA A 129 8.10 -0.71 7.52
N ALA A 130 8.66 0.51 7.53
CA ALA A 130 7.96 1.71 7.05
C ALA A 130 7.68 1.65 5.54
N THR A 131 8.60 1.13 4.71
CA THR A 131 8.35 0.96 3.28
C THR A 131 7.41 -0.20 2.98
N CYS A 132 7.53 -1.33 3.68
CA CYS A 132 6.62 -2.47 3.57
C CYS A 132 5.18 -2.14 3.93
N PHE A 133 4.95 -1.09 4.74
CA PHE A 133 3.61 -0.59 5.02
C PHE A 133 2.82 -0.26 3.74
N TYR A 134 3.51 0.15 2.67
CA TYR A 134 2.90 0.40 1.36
C TYR A 134 2.05 -0.78 0.85
N ALA A 135 2.48 -2.02 1.12
CA ALA A 135 1.78 -3.22 0.69
C ALA A 135 0.42 -3.44 1.37
N PHE A 136 0.16 -2.75 2.49
CA PHE A 136 -1.11 -2.83 3.24
C PHE A 136 -2.09 -1.72 2.89
N ILE A 137 -1.68 -0.72 2.10
CA ILE A 137 -2.54 0.40 1.71
C ILE A 137 -3.65 -0.11 0.79
N GLY A 138 -4.88 0.38 1.01
CA GLY A 138 -6.06 0.03 0.20
C GLY A 138 -7.10 -0.85 0.91
N PHE A 139 -6.86 -1.32 2.14
CA PHE A 139 -7.90 -2.03 2.90
C PHE A 139 -9.10 -1.13 3.23
N ASP A 140 -8.87 0.17 3.35
CA ASP A 140 -9.88 1.20 3.57
C ASP A 140 -10.82 1.34 2.37
N ILE A 141 -10.34 1.05 1.16
CA ILE A 141 -11.17 0.98 -0.05
C ILE A 141 -12.21 -0.14 0.10
N LEU A 142 -11.88 -1.28 0.71
CA LEU A 142 -12.86 -2.34 0.98
C LEU A 142 -13.98 -1.85 1.90
N ALA A 143 -13.63 -1.08 2.95
CA ALA A 143 -14.59 -0.53 3.89
C ALA A 143 -15.54 0.49 3.24
N THR A 144 -15.06 1.30 2.27
CA THR A 144 -15.90 2.29 1.59
C THR A 144 -16.91 1.68 0.62
N THR A 145 -16.64 0.47 0.09
CA THR A 145 -17.55 -0.17 -0.87
C THR A 145 -18.83 -0.74 -0.25
N GLY A 146 -18.93 -0.87 1.08
CA GLY A 146 -20.15 -1.23 1.81
C GLY A 146 -20.71 -2.66 1.58
N TYR A 147 -20.19 -3.40 0.61
CA TYR A 147 -20.64 -4.76 0.28
C TYR A 147 -20.12 -5.82 1.25
N PHE A 148 -19.03 -5.54 1.97
CA PHE A 148 -18.39 -6.49 2.87
C PHE A 148 -18.65 -6.11 4.34
N SER A 149 -19.12 -7.08 5.12
CA SER A 149 -19.27 -6.91 6.57
C SER A 149 -17.89 -6.65 7.20
N LEU A 150 -17.85 -5.80 8.24
CA LEU A 150 -16.61 -5.43 8.95
C LEU A 150 -15.81 -6.66 9.42
N LEU A 151 -16.50 -7.73 9.80
CA LEU A 151 -15.89 -9.00 10.20
C LEU A 151 -15.18 -9.72 9.04
N LEU A 152 -15.70 -9.61 7.82
CA LEU A 152 -15.07 -10.20 6.65
C LEU A 152 -13.80 -9.41 6.27
N SER A 153 -13.84 -8.08 6.36
CA SER A 153 -12.68 -7.21 6.10
C SER A 153 -11.47 -7.60 6.97
N ASN A 154 -11.69 -7.80 8.28
CA ASN A 154 -10.61 -8.21 9.19
C ASN A 154 -9.97 -9.56 8.81
N ARG A 155 -10.76 -10.53 8.33
CA ARG A 155 -10.24 -11.85 7.91
C ARG A 155 -9.37 -11.74 6.67
N VAL A 156 -9.75 -10.88 5.71
CA VAL A 156 -8.96 -10.64 4.50
C VAL A 156 -7.59 -10.07 4.85
N CYS A 157 -7.51 -9.14 5.80
CA CYS A 157 -6.24 -8.58 6.26
C CYS A 157 -5.28 -9.64 6.83
N TYR A 158 -5.78 -10.58 7.65
CA TYR A 158 -4.95 -11.66 8.20
C TYR A 158 -4.42 -12.62 7.12
N TYR A 159 -5.26 -12.96 6.14
CA TYR A 159 -4.84 -13.79 5.01
C TYR A 159 -3.73 -13.10 4.20
N HIS A 160 -3.90 -11.81 3.91
CA HIS A 160 -2.95 -11.03 3.13
C HIS A 160 -1.59 -10.91 3.85
N LEU A 161 -1.61 -10.67 5.17
CA LEU A 161 -0.42 -10.67 6.02
C LEU A 161 0.32 -12.02 5.95
N PHE A 162 -0.40 -13.14 6.05
CA PHE A 162 0.20 -14.47 5.99
C PHE A 162 0.88 -14.74 4.63
N VAL A 163 0.25 -14.34 3.54
CA VAL A 163 0.82 -14.46 2.19
C VAL A 163 2.09 -13.61 2.07
N TYR A 164 2.09 -12.36 2.53
CA TYR A 164 3.28 -11.50 2.49
C TYR A 164 4.45 -12.02 3.33
N CYS A 165 4.18 -12.51 4.55
CA CYS A 165 5.24 -13.13 5.36
C CYS A 165 5.84 -14.34 4.65
N THR A 166 5.00 -15.19 4.05
CA THR A 166 5.45 -16.39 3.35
C THR A 166 6.26 -16.05 2.10
N THR A 167 5.81 -15.10 1.27
CA THR A 167 6.55 -14.70 0.07
C THR A 167 7.89 -14.06 0.43
N SER A 168 7.94 -13.19 1.44
CA SER A 168 9.19 -12.58 1.92
C SER A 168 10.20 -13.64 2.39
N ILE A 169 9.76 -14.66 3.13
CA ILE A 169 10.62 -15.77 3.57
C ILE A 169 11.16 -16.55 2.36
N VAL A 170 10.28 -16.93 1.43
CA VAL A 170 10.65 -17.73 0.26
C VAL A 170 11.66 -16.99 -0.63
N ILE A 171 11.43 -15.72 -0.93
CA ILE A 171 12.29 -14.95 -1.84
C ILE A 171 13.66 -14.71 -1.21
N THR A 172 13.71 -14.32 0.06
CA THR A 172 14.99 -14.04 0.76
C THR A 172 15.83 -15.29 1.01
N LEU A 173 15.20 -16.47 1.06
CA LEU A 173 15.90 -17.75 1.08
C LEU A 173 16.27 -18.26 -0.31
N MET A 174 15.60 -17.83 -1.37
CA MET A 174 15.90 -18.25 -2.74
C MET A 174 17.08 -17.48 -3.33
N VAL A 175 17.17 -16.18 -3.08
CA VAL A 175 18.20 -15.29 -3.63
C VAL A 175 18.76 -14.40 -2.51
N PRO A 176 20.08 -14.19 -2.43
CA PRO A 176 20.67 -13.31 -1.43
C PRO A 176 20.13 -11.87 -1.55
N TYR A 177 19.88 -11.23 -0.40
CA TYR A 177 19.19 -9.94 -0.30
C TYR A 177 19.83 -8.80 -1.11
N PHE A 178 21.13 -8.88 -1.39
CA PHE A 178 21.87 -7.85 -2.11
C PHE A 178 21.75 -7.94 -3.65
N LEU A 179 21.23 -9.05 -4.18
CA LEU A 179 20.96 -9.21 -5.62
C LEU A 179 19.51 -8.89 -6.00
N LEU A 180 18.65 -8.62 -5.02
CA LEU A 180 17.26 -8.27 -5.26
C LEU A 180 17.15 -6.85 -5.85
N ASP A 181 16.60 -6.78 -7.05
CA ASP A 181 16.27 -5.51 -7.70
C ASP A 181 15.12 -4.82 -6.93
N LYS A 182 15.22 -3.50 -6.73
CA LYS A 182 14.20 -2.71 -6.02
C LYS A 182 12.90 -2.55 -6.81
N ASN A 183 12.99 -2.59 -8.14
CA ASN A 183 11.89 -2.32 -9.06
C ASN A 183 11.16 -3.60 -9.47
N ALA A 184 11.90 -4.68 -9.65
CA ALA A 184 11.39 -5.95 -10.19
C ALA A 184 11.89 -7.16 -9.37
N ALA A 185 11.77 -7.08 -8.05
CA ALA A 185 12.33 -8.05 -7.10
C ALA A 185 11.95 -9.50 -7.42
N LEU A 186 10.66 -9.76 -7.67
CA LEU A 186 10.12 -11.10 -7.86
C LEU A 186 10.58 -11.74 -9.17
N SER A 187 10.41 -11.05 -10.29
CA SER A 187 10.75 -11.58 -11.61
C SER A 187 12.26 -11.78 -11.75
N GLN A 188 13.05 -10.83 -11.27
CA GLN A 188 14.50 -10.90 -11.36
C GLN A 188 15.07 -11.98 -10.44
N ALA A 189 14.46 -12.24 -9.27
CA ALA A 189 14.87 -13.33 -8.40
C ALA A 189 14.74 -14.71 -9.10
N PHE A 190 13.66 -14.96 -9.85
CA PHE A 190 13.53 -16.21 -10.62
C PHE A 190 14.50 -16.30 -11.80
N LEU A 191 14.87 -15.16 -12.39
CA LEU A 191 15.90 -15.10 -13.43
C LEU A 191 17.26 -15.52 -12.85
N TYR A 192 17.65 -14.97 -11.70
CA TYR A 192 18.88 -15.37 -11.00
C TYR A 192 18.86 -16.83 -10.51
N ALA A 193 17.70 -17.34 -10.11
CA ALA A 193 17.53 -18.74 -9.72
C ALA A 193 17.62 -19.74 -10.89
N GLY A 194 17.78 -19.26 -12.13
CA GLY A 194 17.90 -20.09 -13.34
C GLY A 194 16.55 -20.53 -13.95
N TYR A 195 15.46 -19.82 -13.64
CA TYR A 195 14.11 -20.14 -14.07
C TYR A 195 13.50 -19.03 -14.95
N PRO A 196 13.95 -18.88 -16.21
CA PRO A 196 13.54 -17.77 -17.08
C PRO A 196 12.05 -17.83 -17.45
N VAL A 197 11.48 -19.03 -17.63
CA VAL A 197 10.04 -19.19 -17.93
C VAL A 197 9.18 -18.68 -16.77
N PHE A 198 9.57 -19.00 -15.53
CA PHE A 198 8.85 -18.55 -14.35
C PHE A 198 9.02 -17.05 -14.12
N SER A 199 10.21 -16.50 -14.40
CA SER A 199 10.42 -15.04 -14.40
C SER A 199 9.41 -14.34 -15.31
N TYR A 200 9.20 -14.83 -16.54
CA TYR A 200 8.23 -14.25 -17.47
C TYR A 200 6.78 -14.34 -16.96
N ILE A 201 6.35 -15.50 -16.46
CA ILE A 201 5.01 -15.69 -15.89
C ILE A 201 4.76 -14.72 -14.73
N VAL A 202 5.75 -14.57 -13.84
CA VAL A 202 5.67 -13.68 -12.68
C VAL A 202 5.66 -12.22 -13.11
N SER A 203 6.45 -11.80 -14.10
CA SER A 203 6.42 -10.44 -14.66
C SER A 203 5.05 -10.10 -15.24
N VAL A 204 4.46 -10.99 -16.04
CA VAL A 204 3.11 -10.78 -16.61
C VAL A 204 2.06 -10.73 -15.50
N GLY A 205 2.16 -11.62 -14.51
CA GLY A 205 1.28 -11.61 -13.35
C GLY A 205 1.38 -10.31 -12.53
N ALA A 206 2.59 -9.79 -12.33
CA ALA A 206 2.82 -8.52 -11.66
C ALA A 206 2.21 -7.35 -12.45
N LEU A 207 2.38 -7.30 -13.77
CA LEU A 207 1.73 -6.29 -14.62
C LEU A 207 0.20 -6.33 -14.51
N LEU A 208 -0.40 -7.51 -14.57
CA LEU A 208 -1.84 -7.70 -14.41
C LEU A 208 -2.33 -7.31 -13.01
N SER A 209 -1.56 -7.64 -11.97
CA SER A 209 -1.85 -7.26 -10.59
C SER A 209 -1.84 -5.76 -10.40
N VAL A 210 -0.79 -5.08 -10.87
CA VAL A 210 -0.65 -3.62 -10.75
C VAL A 210 -1.73 -2.90 -11.56
N PHE A 211 -2.06 -3.40 -12.75
CA PHE A 211 -3.17 -2.89 -13.56
C PHE A 211 -4.52 -3.00 -12.82
N GLY A 212 -4.80 -4.16 -12.19
CA GLY A 212 -6.00 -4.34 -11.37
C GLY A 212 -6.03 -3.41 -10.15
N CYS A 213 -4.91 -3.27 -9.45
CA CYS A 213 -4.78 -2.35 -8.32
C CYS A 213 -5.10 -0.90 -8.73
N LEU A 214 -4.53 -0.44 -9.85
CA LEU A 214 -4.77 0.89 -10.37
C LEU A 214 -6.24 1.12 -10.76
N LEU A 215 -6.89 0.13 -11.36
CA LEU A 215 -8.33 0.17 -11.63
C LEU A 215 -9.14 0.36 -10.34
N VAL A 216 -8.85 -0.40 -9.29
CA VAL A 216 -9.56 -0.29 -8.00
C VAL A 216 -9.44 1.11 -7.41
N ILE A 217 -8.22 1.67 -7.39
CA ILE A 217 -7.98 3.00 -6.83
C ILE A 217 -8.71 4.07 -7.66
N LEU A 218 -8.64 3.99 -8.99
CA LEU A 218 -9.33 4.94 -9.88
C LEU A 218 -10.86 4.78 -9.90
N ILE A 219 -11.41 3.65 -9.45
CA ILE A 219 -12.85 3.49 -9.18
C ILE A 219 -13.25 4.14 -7.85
N ALA A 220 -12.39 4.07 -6.84
CA ALA A 220 -12.65 4.58 -5.49
C ALA A 220 -12.49 6.11 -5.41
N LEU A 221 -11.43 6.65 -6.02
CA LEU A 221 -11.07 8.08 -5.99
C LEU A 221 -12.22 9.01 -6.40
N PRO A 222 -12.93 8.80 -7.51
CA PRO A 222 -14.01 9.69 -7.94
C PRO A 222 -15.22 9.65 -7.01
N ARG A 223 -15.48 8.52 -6.34
CA ARG A 223 -16.60 8.37 -5.38
C ARG A 223 -16.35 9.19 -4.12
N LEU A 224 -15.11 9.20 -3.65
CA LEU A 224 -14.70 9.99 -2.49
C LEU A 224 -14.77 11.49 -2.80
N ILE A 225 -14.26 11.90 -3.97
CA ILE A 225 -14.36 13.30 -4.43
C ILE A 225 -15.84 13.70 -4.58
N TYR A 226 -16.67 12.81 -5.15
CA TYR A 226 -18.09 13.04 -5.33
C TYR A 226 -18.82 13.24 -3.99
N SER A 227 -18.60 12.37 -3.00
CA SER A 227 -19.25 12.50 -1.68
C SER A 227 -18.86 13.83 -1.00
N MET A 228 -17.59 14.22 -1.08
CA MET A 228 -17.13 15.50 -0.54
C MET A 228 -17.71 16.71 -1.29
N ALA A 229 -17.92 16.60 -2.60
CA ALA A 229 -18.56 17.65 -3.39
C ALA A 229 -20.07 17.78 -3.08
N CYS A 230 -20.75 16.67 -2.76
CA CYS A 230 -22.14 16.68 -2.29
C CYS A 230 -22.28 17.34 -0.93
N ASP A 231 -21.32 17.13 -0.04
CA ASP A 231 -21.26 17.77 1.29
C ASP A 231 -20.91 19.27 1.22
N GLY A 232 -20.55 19.79 0.03
CA GLY A 232 -20.16 21.19 -0.17
C GLY A 232 -18.76 21.55 0.33
N LEU A 233 -17.94 20.55 0.69
CA LEU A 233 -16.53 20.72 1.07
C LEU A 233 -15.63 21.03 -0.14
N ILE A 234 -16.07 20.63 -1.33
CA ILE A 234 -15.42 20.87 -2.63
C ILE A 234 -16.43 21.57 -3.55
N PHE A 235 -15.96 22.24 -4.61
CA PHE A 235 -16.81 22.88 -5.61
C PHE A 235 -17.94 21.95 -6.08
N ARG A 236 -19.19 22.40 -5.92
CA ARG A 236 -20.39 21.59 -6.20
C ARG A 236 -20.47 21.13 -7.66
N SER A 237 -19.83 21.83 -8.59
CA SER A 237 -19.72 21.44 -9.99
C SER A 237 -19.10 20.04 -10.19
N ILE A 238 -18.22 19.60 -9.29
CA ILE A 238 -17.55 18.29 -9.37
C ILE A 238 -18.52 17.13 -9.05
N SER A 239 -19.65 17.41 -8.41
CA SER A 239 -20.69 16.42 -8.10
C SER A 239 -21.56 16.02 -9.31
N TYR A 240 -21.23 16.47 -10.52
CA TYR A 240 -21.99 16.11 -11.71
C TYR A 240 -21.88 14.61 -12.04
N ILE A 241 -23.02 13.93 -12.10
CA ILE A 241 -23.13 12.52 -12.51
C ILE A 241 -23.64 12.45 -13.94
N GLN A 242 -23.01 11.60 -14.76
CA GLN A 242 -23.45 11.32 -16.11
C GLN A 242 -24.71 10.42 -16.11
N PRO A 243 -25.84 10.82 -16.73
CA PRO A 243 -27.13 10.15 -16.57
C PRO A 243 -27.17 8.72 -17.13
N LYS A 244 -26.42 8.43 -18.21
CA LYS A 244 -26.37 7.10 -18.84
C LYS A 244 -25.46 6.10 -18.09
N LEU A 245 -24.39 6.61 -17.50
CA LEU A 245 -23.29 5.79 -16.94
C LEU A 245 -23.35 5.71 -15.41
N GLN A 246 -24.08 6.63 -14.77
CA GLN A 246 -24.17 6.75 -13.30
C GLN A 246 -22.78 6.90 -12.65
N THR A 247 -21.83 7.49 -13.38
CA THR A 247 -20.46 7.76 -12.93
C THR A 247 -20.24 9.25 -12.71
N PRO A 248 -19.47 9.65 -11.67
CA PRO A 248 -19.12 11.05 -11.45
C PRO A 248 -18.04 11.48 -12.46
N LEU A 249 -18.48 11.96 -13.62
CA LEU A 249 -17.63 12.22 -14.79
C LEU A 249 -16.48 13.19 -14.48
N ILE A 250 -16.82 14.35 -13.92
CA ILE A 250 -15.84 15.42 -13.66
C ILE A 250 -14.83 14.97 -12.59
N ALA A 251 -15.29 14.32 -11.53
CA ALA A 251 -14.41 13.77 -10.49
C ALA A 251 -13.45 12.71 -11.06
N THR A 252 -13.91 11.89 -12.00
CA THR A 252 -13.10 10.85 -12.64
C THR A 252 -12.01 11.45 -13.51
N ILE A 253 -12.34 12.44 -14.34
CA ILE A 253 -11.37 13.12 -15.20
C ILE A 253 -10.32 13.86 -14.37
N ILE A 254 -10.75 14.63 -13.35
CA ILE A 254 -9.83 15.39 -12.50
C ILE A 254 -8.91 14.44 -11.73
N GLY A 255 -9.47 13.40 -11.09
CA GLY A 255 -8.70 12.44 -10.31
C GLY A 255 -7.66 11.69 -11.16
N GLY A 256 -8.08 11.20 -12.33
CA GLY A 256 -7.21 10.48 -13.27
C GLY A 256 -6.11 11.36 -13.89
N LEU A 257 -6.45 12.60 -14.27
CA LEU A 257 -5.47 13.58 -14.77
C LEU A 257 -4.43 13.91 -13.69
N LEU A 258 -4.87 14.15 -12.46
CA LEU A 258 -3.98 14.50 -11.34
C LEU A 258 -3.07 13.32 -10.99
N ALA A 259 -3.59 12.10 -10.92
CA ALA A 259 -2.80 10.89 -10.73
C ALA A 259 -1.78 10.67 -11.87
N GLY A 260 -2.20 10.89 -13.12
CA GLY A 260 -1.32 10.81 -14.28
C GLY A 260 -0.17 11.82 -14.21
N LEU A 261 -0.47 13.10 -13.92
CA LEU A 261 0.55 14.14 -13.80
C LEU A 261 1.55 13.85 -12.68
N VAL A 262 1.07 13.38 -11.54
CA VAL A 262 1.94 12.97 -10.42
C VAL A 262 2.81 11.77 -10.83
N ALA A 263 2.25 10.77 -11.52
CA ALA A 263 3.01 9.65 -12.05
C ALA A 263 4.06 10.11 -13.08
N PHE A 264 3.76 11.10 -13.92
CA PHE A 264 4.69 11.60 -14.93
C PHE A 264 5.94 12.24 -14.30
N ILE A 265 5.77 13.02 -13.23
CA ILE A 265 6.82 13.88 -12.65
C ILE A 265 7.69 13.14 -11.64
N PHE A 266 7.11 12.24 -10.84
CA PHE A 266 7.79 11.65 -9.68
C PHE A 266 8.23 10.21 -9.93
N ASP A 267 9.37 9.83 -9.33
CA ASP A 267 9.88 8.46 -9.34
C ASP A 267 9.10 7.57 -8.35
N LEU A 268 9.08 6.26 -8.62
CA LEU A 268 8.36 5.26 -7.84
C LEU A 268 8.75 5.29 -6.35
N SER A 269 10.05 5.41 -6.04
CA SER A 269 10.54 5.43 -4.66
C SER A 269 9.96 6.57 -3.85
N ILE A 270 9.93 7.78 -4.43
CA ILE A 270 9.38 8.99 -3.79
C ILE A 270 7.87 8.83 -3.61
N LEU A 271 7.18 8.28 -4.60
CA LEU A 271 5.74 8.05 -4.51
C LEU A 271 5.38 7.06 -3.40
N ILE A 272 6.14 5.97 -3.23
CA ILE A 272 5.94 5.01 -2.14
C ILE A 272 6.15 5.69 -0.77
N GLU A 273 7.22 6.45 -0.60
CA GLU A 273 7.50 7.18 0.63
C GLU A 273 6.40 8.22 0.95
N MET A 274 5.96 9.00 -0.04
CA MET A 274 4.88 9.97 0.14
C MET A 274 3.55 9.29 0.50
N THR A 275 3.23 8.16 -0.14
CA THR A 275 2.00 7.42 0.13
C THR A 275 2.01 6.86 1.56
N THR A 276 3.11 6.22 1.97
CA THR A 276 3.24 5.63 3.33
C THR A 276 3.15 6.68 4.43
N ILE A 277 3.79 7.86 4.26
CA ILE A 277 3.67 8.97 5.22
C ILE A 277 2.22 9.46 5.31
N GLY A 278 1.57 9.72 4.16
CA GLY A 278 0.20 10.23 4.12
C GLY A 278 -0.83 9.28 4.73
N THR A 279 -0.68 7.98 4.48
CA THR A 279 -1.57 6.93 5.00
C THR A 279 -1.40 6.69 6.49
N LEU A 280 -0.16 6.68 7.00
CA LEU A 280 0.09 6.64 8.44
C LEU A 280 -0.54 7.84 9.15
N MET A 281 -0.43 9.04 8.57
CA MET A 281 -1.09 10.23 9.10
C MET A 281 -2.62 10.09 9.06
N ALA A 282 -3.19 9.57 7.98
CA ALA A 282 -4.63 9.35 7.87
C ALA A 282 -5.14 8.34 8.90
N TYR A 283 -4.46 7.19 9.08
CA TYR A 283 -4.88 6.15 10.02
C TYR A 283 -4.71 6.56 11.48
N THR A 284 -3.68 7.33 11.82
CA THR A 284 -3.54 7.92 13.16
C THR A 284 -4.69 8.88 13.44
N LEU A 285 -5.03 9.78 12.50
CA LEU A 285 -6.18 10.69 12.61
C LEU A 285 -7.50 9.94 12.75
N VAL A 286 -7.73 8.86 11.99
CA VAL A 286 -8.94 8.03 12.10
C VAL A 286 -8.99 7.35 13.47
N SER A 287 -7.90 6.74 13.93
CA SER A 287 -7.82 6.08 15.24
C SER A 287 -8.14 7.04 16.39
N ILE A 288 -7.58 8.25 16.31
CA ILE A 288 -7.86 9.35 17.23
C ILE A 288 -9.33 9.77 17.19
N THR A 289 -9.89 9.91 15.99
CA THR A 289 -11.30 10.30 15.82
C THR A 289 -12.24 9.25 16.40
N VAL A 290 -11.95 7.96 16.23
CA VAL A 290 -12.72 6.86 16.82
C VAL A 290 -12.64 6.89 18.35
N LEU A 291 -11.45 7.11 18.92
CA LEU A 291 -11.31 7.31 20.37
C LEU A 291 -12.15 8.51 20.83
N PHE A 292 -12.02 9.65 20.16
CA PHE A 292 -12.78 10.86 20.50
C PHE A 292 -14.29 10.63 20.45
N LEU A 293 -14.81 9.99 19.40
CA LEU A 293 -16.23 9.65 19.27
C LEU A 293 -16.71 8.71 20.37
N ARG A 294 -15.89 7.70 20.73
CA ARG A 294 -16.22 6.76 21.81
C ARG A 294 -16.38 7.47 23.16
N TYR A 295 -15.55 8.46 23.45
CA TYR A 295 -15.57 9.15 24.75
C TYR A 295 -16.42 10.42 24.77
N LYS A 296 -16.78 11.00 23.62
CA LYS A 296 -17.75 12.10 23.53
C LYS A 296 -19.19 11.61 23.66
N SER A 297 -19.49 10.38 23.26
CA SER A 297 -20.81 9.76 23.38
C SER A 297 -21.08 9.18 24.79
N SER A 298 -20.84 9.98 25.84
CA SER A 298 -21.31 9.69 27.19
C SER A 298 -22.07 10.91 27.72
N HIS A 299 -23.29 11.11 27.23
CA HIS A 299 -24.30 11.84 27.99
C HIS A 299 -25.47 10.88 28.26
N THR A 300 -25.84 10.86 29.55
CA THR A 300 -27.05 10.29 30.16
C THR A 300 -27.23 8.78 30.11
N ILE A 301 -26.50 8.03 30.94
CA ILE A 301 -27.12 6.98 31.77
C ILE A 301 -26.48 7.11 33.16
N ASP A 302 -27.32 7.41 34.16
CA ASP A 302 -26.95 7.41 35.57
C ASP A 302 -26.56 5.99 36.05
N GLU A 303 -25.91 5.92 37.22
CA GLU A 303 -25.70 4.75 38.11
C GLU A 303 -24.30 4.09 38.13
N PRO A 304 -23.98 3.29 39.17
CA PRO A 304 -23.59 3.71 40.51
C PRO A 304 -22.11 3.37 40.78
N THR A 305 -21.57 3.92 41.87
CA THR A 305 -20.16 3.76 42.28
C THR A 305 -19.81 2.32 42.67
N ILE A 306 -19.09 1.60 41.82
CA ILE A 306 -18.34 0.39 42.20
C ILE A 306 -16.84 0.70 42.05
N GLN A 307 -16.14 0.84 43.17
CA GLN A 307 -14.68 0.93 43.21
C GLN A 307 -14.08 -0.45 42.95
N MET A 308 -13.33 -0.60 41.85
CA MET A 308 -12.49 -1.78 41.63
C MET A 308 -11.12 -1.42 41.01
N ASN A 309 -10.12 -2.25 41.31
CA ASN A 309 -8.68 -1.95 41.24
C ASN A 309 -8.10 -1.83 39.81
N ILE A 310 -7.19 -0.84 39.66
CA ILE A 310 -6.52 -0.34 38.44
C ILE A 310 -5.86 -1.41 37.57
N VAL A 311 -5.26 -2.45 38.17
CA VAL A 311 -4.46 -3.44 37.44
C VAL A 311 -5.34 -4.43 36.64
N ARG A 312 -6.60 -4.60 37.05
CA ARG A 312 -7.53 -5.55 36.41
C ARG A 312 -8.19 -4.99 35.15
N GLU A 313 -8.27 -3.67 34.98
CA GLU A 313 -8.81 -3.01 33.78
C GLU A 313 -7.87 -3.12 32.56
N LEU A 314 -6.56 -3.23 32.77
CA LEU A 314 -5.59 -3.24 31.67
C LEU A 314 -5.59 -4.56 30.86
N PHE A 315 -6.03 -5.67 31.46
CA PHE A 315 -5.88 -7.03 30.92
C PHE A 315 -7.19 -7.80 30.67
N LEU A 316 -8.34 -7.20 30.98
CA LEU A 316 -9.64 -7.77 30.64
C LEU A 316 -10.19 -7.13 29.36
N PRO A 317 -11.02 -7.84 28.56
CA PRO A 317 -11.68 -7.23 27.41
C PRO A 317 -12.44 -5.99 27.90
N LEU A 318 -12.07 -4.84 27.32
CA LEU A 318 -12.61 -3.51 27.64
C LEU A 318 -14.10 -3.60 28.00
N GLN A 319 -14.46 -3.24 29.23
CA GLN A 319 -15.85 -2.97 29.57
C GLN A 319 -16.46 -2.00 28.54
N SER A 320 -17.69 -2.28 28.17
CA SER A 320 -18.44 -1.70 27.04
C SER A 320 -18.82 -0.23 27.22
N TYR A 321 -18.42 0.43 28.33
CA TYR A 321 -18.78 1.82 28.63
C TYR A 321 -17.56 2.69 28.96
N PRO A 322 -17.49 3.93 28.44
CA PRO A 322 -16.40 4.86 28.72
C PRO A 322 -16.54 5.49 30.12
N THR A 323 -15.49 5.44 30.94
CA THR A 323 -15.43 6.09 32.26
C THR A 323 -14.89 7.53 32.17
N VAL A 324 -15.31 8.41 33.09
CA VAL A 324 -14.92 9.84 33.14
C VAL A 324 -13.39 10.04 33.29
N ARG A 325 -12.69 9.08 33.92
CA ARG A 325 -11.22 9.10 34.02
C ARG A 325 -10.54 8.77 32.69
N SER A 326 -11.03 7.75 31.98
CA SER A 326 -10.50 7.37 30.68
C SER A 326 -10.73 8.46 29.61
N GLN A 327 -11.85 9.18 29.69
CA GLN A 327 -12.12 10.36 28.87
C GLN A 327 -11.09 11.48 29.09
N ARG A 328 -10.72 11.78 30.34
CA ARG A 328 -9.69 12.80 30.64
C ARG A 328 -8.31 12.37 30.16
N ILE A 329 -7.92 11.11 30.39
CA ILE A 329 -6.63 10.58 29.91
C ILE A 329 -6.56 10.65 28.38
N MET A 330 -7.63 10.30 27.69
CA MET A 330 -7.72 10.42 26.24
C MET A 330 -7.55 11.89 25.81
N GLN A 331 -8.27 12.85 26.41
CA GLN A 331 -8.14 14.28 26.07
C GLN A 331 -6.70 14.78 26.20
N TYR A 332 -5.99 14.43 27.28
CA TYR A 332 -4.58 14.80 27.44
C TYR A 332 -3.68 14.12 26.42
N SER A 333 -3.88 12.82 26.14
CA SER A 333 -3.10 12.09 25.13
C SER A 333 -3.27 12.66 23.72
N LEU A 334 -4.48 13.15 23.40
CA LEU A 334 -4.80 13.77 22.12
C LEU A 334 -4.15 15.14 21.95
N VAL A 335 -4.11 15.95 23.01
CA VAL A 335 -3.41 17.24 22.99
C VAL A 335 -1.91 17.02 22.81
N VAL A 336 -1.32 16.08 23.55
CA VAL A 336 0.11 15.75 23.42
C VAL A 336 0.42 15.22 22.01
N PHE A 337 -0.40 14.33 21.47
CA PHE A 337 -0.20 13.80 20.12
C PHE A 337 -0.39 14.87 19.04
N GLY A 338 -1.37 15.75 19.17
CA GLY A 338 -1.59 16.87 18.24
C GLY A 338 -0.43 17.87 18.25
N ILE A 339 0.18 18.11 19.41
CA ILE A 339 1.41 18.92 19.52
C ILE A 339 2.56 18.20 18.81
N ILE A 340 2.76 16.90 19.04
CA ILE A 340 3.82 16.12 18.38
C ILE A 340 3.66 16.14 16.85
N GLN A 341 2.44 15.96 16.32
CA GLN A 341 2.19 16.04 14.88
C GLN A 341 2.36 17.44 14.29
N ALA A 342 2.26 18.51 15.08
CA ALA A 342 2.54 19.86 14.60
C ALA A 342 4.05 20.15 14.46
N PHE A 343 4.90 19.31 15.07
CA PHE A 343 6.36 19.42 15.04
C PHE A 343 7.05 18.43 14.09
N VAL A 344 6.30 17.48 13.50
CA VAL A 344 6.76 16.55 12.44
C VAL A 344 6.22 17.04 11.11
#